data_AF-A0A670ZNY0-F1
#
_entry.id   AF-A0A670ZNY0-F1
#
_cell.length_a   1.000
_cell.length_b   1.000
_cell.length_c   1.000
_cell.angle_alpha   90.00
_cell.angle_beta   90.00
_cell.angle_gamma   90.00
#
_symmetry.space_group_name_H-M   'P 1'
#
loop_
_entity.id
_entity.type
_entity.pdbx_description
1 polymer ?
#
loop_
_entity_poly.entity_id
_entity_poly.type
_entity_poly.pdbx_seq_one_letter_code
_entity_poly.pdbx_strand_id
1 'polypeptide(L)'
;MGCLGNSKTEDQRIDEKAQREANKKIEKQLQKERLAYKATHRLLLLGAGESGKSTIVKQMRILHVNGFNSEEKKQKILDIRKNVKDAIVTIVSAMSTLIPPVPLANQENQFRADYIKSIFVLAIHINHCTACNNLFRPEVTCIYYSEIHKC
;
A
#
# COMPACT_ATOMS: atom_id res chain seq x y z
N MET A 1 -70.54 21.85 13.37
CA MET A 1 -69.27 22.13 12.68
C MET A 1 -68.50 20.81 12.57
N GLY A 2 -68.48 20.24 11.37
CA GLY A 2 -67.98 18.89 11.11
C GLY A 2 -66.46 18.85 11.05
N CYS A 3 -65.87 17.89 11.76
CA CYS A 3 -64.46 17.53 11.67
C CYS A 3 -64.29 16.64 10.43
N LEU A 4 -63.74 17.19 9.34
CA LEU A 4 -63.47 16.49 8.09
C LEU A 4 -62.27 15.55 8.27
N GLY A 5 -62.54 14.24 8.29
CA GLY A 5 -61.53 13.20 8.30
C GLY A 5 -60.82 13.11 6.96
N ASN A 6 -59.51 13.38 6.96
CA ASN A 6 -58.67 13.24 5.78
C ASN A 6 -58.38 11.75 5.53
N SER A 7 -59.17 11.09 4.68
CA SER A 7 -58.93 9.70 4.28
C SER A 7 -57.74 9.64 3.31
N LYS A 8 -56.60 9.13 3.79
CA LYS A 8 -55.41 8.88 2.95
C LYS A 8 -55.77 7.95 1.78
N THR A 9 -55.29 8.27 0.58
CA THR A 9 -55.47 7.42 -0.61
C THR A 9 -54.80 6.05 -0.39
N GLU A 10 -55.27 5.01 -1.08
CA GLU A 10 -54.73 3.65 -0.95
C GLU A 10 -53.23 3.60 -1.29
N ASP A 11 -52.80 4.34 -2.32
CA ASP A 11 -51.39 4.44 -2.72
C ASP A 11 -50.49 5.01 -1.61
N GLN A 12 -50.94 6.04 -0.90
CA GLN A 12 -50.21 6.61 0.24
C GLN A 12 -50.05 5.59 1.38
N ARG A 13 -51.03 4.70 1.58
CA ARG A 13 -50.97 3.63 2.60
C ARG A 13 -50.01 2.52 2.19
N ILE A 14 -49.94 2.20 0.89
CA ILE A 14 -49.00 1.22 0.34
C ILE A 14 -47.56 1.75 0.45
N ASP A 15 -47.32 3.01 0.10
CA ASP A 15 -46.00 3.65 0.24
C ASP A 15 -45.56 3.77 1.70
N GLU A 16 -46.45 4.18 2.61
CA GLU A 16 -46.15 4.22 4.05
C GLU A 16 -45.80 2.82 4.59
N LYS A 17 -46.47 1.76 4.09
CA LYS A 17 -46.17 0.38 4.48
C LYS A 17 -44.82 -0.08 3.94
N ALA A 18 -44.52 0.22 2.67
CA ALA A 18 -43.23 -0.10 2.06
C ALA A 18 -42.07 0.62 2.77
N GLN A 19 -42.25 1.90 3.12
CA GLN A 19 -41.29 2.68 3.90
C GLN A 19 -41.10 2.10 5.31
N ARG A 20 -42.17 1.70 6.00
CA ARG A 20 -42.07 1.04 7.31
C ARG A 20 -41.33 -0.29 7.23
N GLU A 21 -41.57 -1.09 6.19
CA GLU A 21 -40.89 -2.36 5.98
C GLU A 21 -39.39 -2.16 5.66
N ALA A 22 -39.05 -1.15 4.85
CA ALA A 22 -37.67 -0.76 4.59
C ALA A 22 -36.96 -0.29 5.88
N ASN A 23 -37.59 0.61 6.65
CA ASN A 23 -37.06 1.09 7.92
C ASN A 23 -36.83 -0.06 8.91
N LYS A 24 -37.79 -1.00 9.01
CA LYS A 24 -37.64 -2.18 9.87
C LYS A 24 -36.50 -3.10 9.43
N LYS A 25 -36.23 -3.23 8.12
CA LYS A 25 -35.07 -3.97 7.61
C LYS A 25 -33.76 -3.28 7.98
N ILE A 26 -33.70 -1.96 7.83
CA ILE A 26 -32.53 -1.13 8.20
C ILE A 26 -32.26 -1.24 9.70
N GLU A 27 -33.26 -1.09 10.56
CA GLU A 27 -33.11 -1.22 12.01
C GLU A 27 -32.57 -2.59 12.44
N LYS A 28 -33.10 -3.66 11.84
CA LYS A 28 -32.59 -5.02 12.08
C LYS A 28 -31.14 -5.18 11.65
N GLN A 29 -30.75 -4.60 10.53
CA GLN A 29 -29.38 -4.62 10.05
C GLN A 29 -28.45 -3.83 10.99
N LEU A 30 -28.85 -2.62 11.38
CA LEU A 30 -28.12 -1.80 12.35
C LEU A 30 -27.95 -2.49 13.69
N GLN A 31 -28.96 -3.23 14.17
CA GLN A 31 -28.84 -3.99 15.41
C GLN A 31 -27.81 -5.12 15.30
N LYS A 32 -27.81 -5.86 14.18
CA LYS A 32 -26.81 -6.91 13.91
C LYS A 32 -25.39 -6.32 13.83
N GLU A 33 -25.23 -5.21 13.10
CA GLU A 33 -23.94 -4.52 12.97
C GLU A 33 -23.45 -3.96 14.31
N ARG A 34 -24.34 -3.43 15.15
CA ARG A 34 -24.00 -3.01 16.52
C ARG A 34 -23.48 -4.15 17.38
N LEU A 35 -24.08 -5.34 17.29
CA LEU A 35 -23.63 -6.52 18.02
C LEU A 35 -22.27 -6.99 17.49
N ALA A 36 -22.10 -7.07 16.18
CA ALA A 36 -20.82 -7.42 15.56
C ALA A 36 -19.72 -6.43 15.95
N TYR A 37 -20.00 -5.12 15.90
CA TYR A 37 -19.07 -4.07 16.28
C TYR A 37 -18.65 -4.18 17.76
N LYS A 38 -19.60 -4.43 18.67
CA LYS A 38 -19.28 -4.68 20.09
C LYS A 38 -18.44 -5.93 20.33
N ALA A 39 -18.58 -6.95 19.48
CA ALA A 39 -17.79 -8.18 19.57
C ALA A 39 -16.38 -8.03 18.96
N THR A 40 -16.13 -7.00 18.13
CA THR A 40 -14.81 -6.77 17.53
C THR A 40 -13.85 -6.06 18.48
N HIS A 41 -12.67 -6.64 18.70
CA HIS A 41 -11.61 -6.05 19.51
C HIS A 41 -10.74 -5.14 18.64
N ARG A 42 -10.73 -3.84 18.92
CA ARG A 42 -9.97 -2.83 18.16
C ARG A 42 -8.60 -2.61 18.80
N LEU A 43 -7.56 -2.99 18.09
CA LEU A 43 -6.16 -2.83 18.54
C LEU A 43 -5.50 -1.69 17.76
N LEU A 44 -4.79 -0.82 18.47
CA LEU A 44 -3.98 0.25 17.87
C LEU A 44 -2.50 -0.04 18.12
N LEU A 45 -1.71 -0.06 17.05
CA LEU A 45 -0.27 -0.23 17.13
C LEU A 45 0.42 1.14 17.05
N LEU A 46 1.07 1.55 18.14
CA LEU A 46 1.81 2.81 18.24
C LEU A 46 3.33 2.53 18.34
N GLY A 47 4.14 3.44 17.82
CA GLY A 47 5.60 3.35 17.86
C GLY A 47 6.27 4.26 16.84
N ALA A 48 7.58 4.44 16.96
CA ALA A 48 8.40 5.23 16.03
C ALA A 48 8.36 4.70 14.59
N GLY A 49 8.82 5.50 13.62
CA GLY A 49 9.06 5.01 12.26
C GLY A 49 9.89 3.72 12.29
N GLU A 50 9.60 2.78 11.39
CA GLU A 50 10.37 1.52 11.23
C GLU A 50 10.34 0.54 12.42
N SER A 51 9.60 0.81 13.49
CA SER A 51 9.48 -0.03 14.69
C SER A 51 8.82 -1.42 14.49
N GLY A 52 8.59 -1.86 13.25
CA GLY A 52 8.01 -3.17 12.95
C GLY A 52 6.48 -3.29 13.07
N LYS A 53 5.74 -2.18 13.24
CA LYS A 53 4.25 -2.21 13.29
C LYS A 53 3.63 -2.93 12.09
N SER A 54 4.10 -2.62 10.89
CA SER A 54 3.64 -3.27 9.66
C SER A 54 3.99 -4.76 9.62
N THR A 55 5.08 -5.17 10.28
CA THR A 55 5.48 -6.58 10.40
C THR A 55 4.50 -7.35 11.28
N ILE A 56 4.08 -6.77 12.41
CA ILE A 56 3.07 -7.37 13.29
C ILE A 56 1.74 -7.58 12.54
N VAL A 57 1.29 -6.58 11.80
CA VAL A 57 0.05 -6.68 10.99
C VAL A 57 0.19 -7.77 9.92
N LYS A 58 1.34 -7.86 9.24
CA LYS A 58 1.59 -8.92 8.25
C LYS A 58 1.55 -10.32 8.88
N GLN A 59 2.10 -10.50 10.08
CA GLN A 59 2.03 -11.78 10.79
C GLN A 59 0.61 -12.14 11.22
N MET A 60 -0.17 -11.16 11.68
CA MET A 60 -1.59 -11.38 11.98
C MET A 60 -2.36 -11.88 10.76
N ARG A 61 -2.08 -11.32 9.57
CA ARG A 61 -2.69 -11.75 8.32
C ARG A 61 -2.28 -13.18 7.93
N ILE A 62 -1.01 -13.54 8.09
CA ILE A 62 -0.51 -14.90 7.78
C ILE A 62 -1.22 -15.95 8.64
N LEU A 63 -1.38 -15.67 9.94
CA LEU A 63 -1.95 -16.64 10.90
C LEU A 63 -3.48 -16.75 10.82
N HIS A 64 -4.18 -15.64 10.54
CA HIS A 64 -5.65 -15.58 10.71
C HIS A 64 -6.44 -15.31 9.41
N VAL A 65 -5.78 -14.93 8.31
CA VAL A 65 -6.48 -14.47 7.09
C VAL A 65 -5.80 -15.02 5.83
N ASN A 66 -5.99 -16.31 5.52
CA ASN A 66 -5.64 -17.00 4.26
C ASN A 66 -4.34 -16.54 3.53
N GLY A 67 -3.36 -16.03 4.28
CA GLY A 67 -2.11 -15.46 3.78
C GLY A 67 -2.22 -14.37 2.70
N PHE A 68 -1.18 -14.36 1.85
CA PHE A 68 -1.04 -13.47 0.69
C PHE A 68 -1.25 -14.28 -0.60
N ASN A 69 -1.97 -13.69 -1.54
CA ASN A 69 -2.19 -14.31 -2.85
C ASN A 69 -0.91 -14.27 -3.71
N SER A 70 -0.90 -15.03 -4.81
CA SER A 70 0.27 -15.12 -5.70
C SER A 70 0.60 -13.79 -6.39
N GLU A 71 -0.39 -12.97 -6.68
CA GLU A 71 -0.21 -11.68 -7.36
C GLU A 71 0.41 -10.62 -6.43
N GLU A 72 -0.05 -10.54 -5.18
CA GLU A 72 0.54 -9.72 -4.12
C GLU A 72 2.00 -10.11 -3.88
N LYS A 73 2.30 -11.42 -3.87
CA LYS A 73 3.68 -11.90 -3.74
C LYS A 73 4.55 -11.42 -4.91
N LYS A 74 4.06 -11.49 -6.15
CA LYS A 74 4.79 -10.98 -7.33
C LYS A 74 5.07 -9.48 -7.24
N GLN A 75 4.07 -8.69 -6.84
CA GLN A 75 4.26 -7.25 -6.65
C GLN A 75 5.32 -6.96 -5.58
N LYS A 76 5.36 -7.76 -4.50
CA LYS A 76 6.38 -7.61 -3.45
C LYS A 76 7.80 -7.93 -3.89
N ILE A 77 8.00 -8.71 -4.97
CA ILE A 77 9.35 -8.98 -5.50
C ILE A 77 10.04 -7.69 -5.93
N LEU A 78 9.31 -6.76 -6.56
CA LEU A 78 9.85 -5.47 -6.99
C LEU A 78 10.28 -4.63 -5.78
N ASP A 79 9.45 -4.59 -4.73
CA ASP A 79 9.77 -3.90 -3.47
C ASP A 79 11.04 -4.50 -2.82
N ILE A 80 11.16 -5.83 -2.80
CA ILE A 80 12.33 -6.51 -2.22
C ILE A 80 13.59 -6.16 -3.01
N ARG A 81 13.54 -6.24 -4.35
CA ARG A 81 14.67 -5.87 -5.22
C ARG A 81 15.10 -4.43 -5.01
N LYS A 82 14.12 -3.51 -4.90
CA LYS A 82 14.38 -2.10 -4.61
C LYS A 82 15.04 -1.93 -3.25
N ASN A 83 14.51 -2.54 -2.20
CA ASN A 83 15.08 -2.43 -0.84
C ASN A 83 16.53 -2.95 -0.77
N VAL A 84 16.83 -4.08 -1.43
CA VAL A 84 18.19 -4.62 -1.48
C VAL A 84 19.14 -3.65 -2.21
N LYS A 85 18.69 -3.12 -3.36
CA LYS A 85 19.46 -2.13 -4.12
C LYS A 85 19.73 -0.86 -3.30
N ASP A 86 18.69 -0.29 -2.69
CA ASP A 86 18.78 0.94 -1.90
C ASP A 86 19.69 0.73 -0.68
N ALA A 87 19.62 -0.44 -0.03
CA ALA A 87 20.50 -0.79 1.09
C ALA A 87 21.98 -0.85 0.66
N ILE A 88 22.29 -1.52 -0.45
CA ILE A 88 23.67 -1.63 -0.95
C ILE A 88 24.22 -0.24 -1.30
N VAL A 89 23.44 0.58 -2.01
CA VAL A 89 23.81 1.95 -2.37
C VAL A 89 24.07 2.79 -1.12
N THR A 90 23.20 2.68 -0.11
CA THR A 90 23.34 3.42 1.15
C THR A 90 24.64 3.04 1.87
N ILE A 91 24.94 1.74 1.98
CA ILE A 91 26.17 1.25 2.61
C ILE A 91 27.41 1.78 1.87
N VAL A 92 27.47 1.58 0.55
CA VAL A 92 28.63 1.97 -0.28
C VAL A 92 28.84 3.48 -0.29
N SER A 93 27.77 4.27 -0.22
CA SER A 93 27.85 5.73 -0.12
C SER A 93 28.32 6.17 1.26
N ALA A 94 27.85 5.50 2.32
CA ALA A 94 28.22 5.81 3.70
C ALA A 94 29.70 5.49 4.00
N MET A 95 30.30 4.49 3.35
CA MET A 95 31.71 4.12 3.56
C MET A 95 32.68 5.31 3.44
N SER A 96 32.40 6.27 2.54
CA SER A 96 33.19 7.50 2.38
C SER A 96 32.81 8.64 3.34
N THR A 97 31.61 8.60 3.93
CA THR A 97 31.12 9.65 4.85
C THR A 97 31.42 9.35 6.32
N LEU A 98 31.73 8.09 6.65
CA LEU A 98 32.15 7.69 7.99
C LEU A 98 33.51 8.30 8.35
N ILE A 99 33.73 8.54 9.64
CA ILE A 99 34.98 9.10 10.18
C ILE A 99 35.54 8.10 11.22
N PRO A 100 36.72 7.49 10.99
CA PRO A 100 37.50 7.53 9.75
C PRO A 100 36.81 6.77 8.60
N PRO A 101 37.10 7.13 7.33
CA PRO A 101 36.49 6.48 6.17
C PRO A 101 36.92 5.01 6.08
N VAL A 102 36.02 4.16 5.62
CA VAL A 102 36.26 2.71 5.50
C VAL A 102 36.64 2.39 4.05
N PRO A 103 37.89 1.99 3.76
CA PRO A 103 38.28 1.59 2.41
C PRO A 103 37.72 0.20 2.06
N LEU A 104 37.60 -0.07 0.76
CA LEU A 104 37.32 -1.42 0.29
C LEU A 104 38.50 -2.34 0.60
N ALA A 105 38.22 -3.55 1.10
CA ALA A 105 39.26 -4.54 1.37
C ALA A 105 40.07 -4.90 0.11
N ASN A 106 39.38 -5.00 -1.05
CA ASN A 106 39.99 -5.22 -2.35
C ASN A 106 39.79 -3.99 -3.22
N GLN A 107 40.88 -3.31 -3.58
CA GLN A 107 40.84 -2.14 -4.47
C GLN A 107 40.34 -2.46 -5.88
N GLU A 108 40.45 -3.70 -6.33
CA GLU A 108 39.87 -4.14 -7.60
C GLU A 108 38.34 -3.94 -7.63
N ASN A 109 37.65 -3.95 -6.48
CA ASN A 109 36.21 -3.71 -6.45
C ASN A 109 35.80 -2.24 -6.59
N GLN A 110 36.75 -1.31 -6.76
CA GLN A 110 36.45 0.12 -6.86
C GLN A 110 35.50 0.42 -8.03
N PHE A 111 35.71 -0.19 -9.20
CA PHE A 111 34.81 0.00 -10.36
C PHE A 111 33.37 -0.42 -10.06
N ARG A 112 33.18 -1.46 -9.22
CA ARG A 112 31.85 -1.94 -8.81
C ARG A 112 31.19 -0.95 -7.87
N ALA A 113 31.94 -0.40 -6.92
CA ALA A 113 31.45 0.63 -6.02
C ALA A 113 31.02 1.89 -6.78
N ASP A 114 31.82 2.30 -7.77
CA ASP A 114 31.51 3.47 -8.61
C ASP A 114 30.29 3.23 -9.50
N TYR A 115 30.13 2.03 -10.05
CA TYR A 115 28.92 1.62 -10.78
C TYR A 115 27.67 1.63 -9.88
N ILE A 116 27.75 1.09 -8.67
CA ILE A 116 26.63 1.12 -7.70
C ILE A 116 26.22 2.56 -7.37
N LYS A 117 27.20 3.46 -7.19
CA LYS A 117 26.96 4.88 -6.94
C LYS A 117 26.31 5.59 -8.14
N SER A 118 26.73 5.27 -9.37
CA SER A 118 26.18 5.92 -10.58
C SER A 118 24.71 5.56 -10.84
N ILE A 119 24.29 4.35 -10.46
CA ILE A 119 22.89 3.90 -10.59
C ILE A 119 21.92 4.77 -9.77
N PHE A 120 22.36 5.35 -8.66
CA PHE A 120 21.52 6.21 -7.81
C PHE A 120 21.19 7.57 -8.47
N VAL A 121 22.15 8.13 -9.22
CA VAL A 121 22.01 9.43 -9.90
C VAL A 121 20.91 9.39 -10.96
N LEU A 122 20.74 8.27 -11.65
CA LEU A 122 19.68 8.07 -12.65
C LEU A 122 18.26 7.99 -12.04
N ALA A 123 18.13 7.50 -10.81
CA ALA A 123 16.82 7.36 -10.15
C ALA A 123 16.29 8.70 -9.58
N ILE A 124 17.17 9.63 -9.23
CA ILE A 124 16.78 10.98 -8.76
C ILE A 124 16.25 11.83 -9.91
N HIS A 125 16.82 11.69 -11.12
CA HIS A 125 16.38 12.46 -12.29
C HIS A 125 14.95 12.15 -12.76
N ILE A 126 14.44 10.94 -12.48
CA ILE A 126 13.07 10.56 -12.82
C ILE A 126 12.05 11.20 -11.86
N ASN A 127 12.40 11.40 -10.59
CA ASN A 127 11.47 11.94 -9.59
C ASN A 127 11.43 13.48 -9.56
N HIS A 128 12.42 14.18 -10.12
CA HIS A 128 12.44 15.65 -10.17
C HIS A 128 11.82 16.23 -11.46
N CYS A 129 11.58 15.42 -12.49
CA CYS A 129 11.00 15.92 -13.74
C CYS A 129 9.50 15.61 -13.83
N THR A 130 8.69 16.37 -13.08
CA THR A 130 7.22 16.41 -13.27
C THR A 130 6.82 16.90 -14.68
N ALA A 131 7.78 17.37 -15.49
CA ALA A 131 7.60 17.78 -16.89
C ALA A 131 7.75 16.64 -17.92
N CYS A 132 8.28 15.46 -17.57
CA CYS A 132 8.49 14.36 -18.53
C CYS A 132 7.29 13.39 -18.69
N ASN A 133 6.22 13.54 -17.90
CA ASN A 133 5.04 12.65 -17.99
C ASN A 133 4.31 12.70 -19.34
N ASN A 134 4.57 13.70 -20.20
CA ASN A 134 3.97 13.81 -21.53
C ASN A 134 4.91 13.42 -22.69
N LEU A 135 6.11 12.89 -22.42
CA LEU A 135 7.05 12.46 -23.48
C LEU A 135 7.60 11.04 -23.31
N PHE A 136 7.02 10.22 -22.44
CA PHE A 136 7.40 8.81 -22.34
C PHE A 136 6.72 7.99 -23.44
N ARG A 137 7.37 7.98 -24.61
CA ARG A 137 7.22 6.88 -25.58
C ARG A 137 7.63 5.56 -24.89
N PRO A 138 6.90 4.46 -25.15
CA PRO A 138 7.08 3.17 -24.46
C PRO A 138 8.37 2.42 -24.84
N GLU A 139 9.27 3.00 -25.64
CA GLU A 139 10.44 2.29 -26.18
C GLU A 139 11.61 2.20 -25.17
N VAL A 140 11.72 3.14 -24.23
CA VAL A 140 12.90 3.20 -23.33
C VAL A 140 12.75 2.30 -22.09
N THR A 141 11.52 2.01 -21.67
CA THR A 141 11.25 1.08 -20.55
C THR A 141 11.62 -0.37 -20.91
N CYS A 142 11.69 -0.69 -22.21
CA CYS A 142 12.05 -2.04 -22.68
C CYS A 142 13.53 -2.38 -22.50
N ILE A 143 14.43 -1.39 -22.42
CA ILE A 143 15.87 -1.67 -22.23
C ILE A 143 16.13 -2.13 -20.78
N TYR A 144 15.48 -1.48 -19.80
CA TYR A 144 15.64 -1.85 -18.39
C TYR A 144 15.05 -3.23 -18.04
N TYR A 145 14.03 -3.70 -18.76
CA TYR A 145 13.44 -5.02 -18.51
C TYR A 145 14.17 -6.16 -19.24
N SER A 146 14.92 -5.89 -20.31
CA SER A 146 15.59 -6.92 -21.11
C SER A 146 16.95 -7.35 -20.56
N GLU A 147 17.65 -6.51 -19.78
CA GLU A 147 18.91 -6.89 -19.14
C GLU A 147 18.75 -7.65 -17.82
N ILE A 148 17.62 -7.53 -17.13
CA ILE A 148 17.38 -8.26 -15.86
C ILE A 148 16.92 -9.71 -16.08
N HIS A 149 16.48 -10.08 -17.29
CA HIS A 149 15.97 -11.42 -17.62
C HIS A 149 16.98 -12.33 -18.37
N LYS A 150 18.24 -11.90 -18.50
CA LYS A 150 19.32 -12.68 -19.15
C LYS A 150 20.35 -13.29 -18.19
N CYS A 151 20.07 -13.30 -16.88
CA CYS A 151 20.81 -14.09 -15.90
C CYS A 151 19.91 -15.19 -15.33
#